data_AF-A0A7W0VUS4-F1
#
_entry.id   AF-A0A7W0VUS4-F1
#
_cell.length_a   1.000
_cell.length_b   1.000
_cell.length_c   1.000
_cell.angle_alpha   90.00
_cell.angle_beta   90.00
_cell.angle_gamma   90.00
#
_symmetry.space_group_name_H-M   'P 1'
#
loop_
_entity.id
_entity.type
_entity.pdbx_description
1 polymer ?
#
loop_
_entity_poly.entity_id
_entity_poly.type
_entity_poly.pdbx_seq_one_letter_code
_entity_poly.pdbx_strand_id
1 'polypeptide(L)'
;MPVADNTTQWVTEKFSSSIVPTLVDYIKIPNKSPMFDPDWVKSGHMTKAVDLLAGWAKQQLPDGAKLEIVQLKDGDKPRTPVIFIDIPGTGGKQGDTVMLYGHLDKQPEMTGWRDGLGPWTPVIEGDKLFGRGGADDGYAIFASLTAINALRKDNIPHARCVVLIEACEESGSYDLPAYIDHLAPRIGDLSLVVCLDSGCANYDQLWSTTSLRGLVIGNLEVSLLTEGVHSGDGTGVIAASERVARILLDRIDDALTGVVKLPQLATQIPKQRVMQAERTAQVIGDE
;
A
#
# COMPACT_ATOMS: atom_id res chain seq x y z
N MET A 1 10.11 25.79 -20.25
CA MET A 1 9.66 25.17 -18.98
C MET A 1 8.87 26.24 -18.25
N PRO A 2 7.64 25.97 -17.77
CA PRO A 2 6.99 26.90 -16.86
C PRO A 2 7.90 27.05 -15.64
N VAL A 3 8.11 28.28 -15.16
CA VAL A 3 8.85 28.53 -13.92
C VAL A 3 8.08 27.81 -12.83
N ALA A 4 8.66 26.75 -12.26
CA ALA A 4 8.08 26.04 -11.13
C ALA A 4 7.79 27.07 -10.03
N ASP A 5 6.59 27.04 -9.45
CA ASP A 5 6.30 27.93 -8.33
C ASP A 5 7.25 27.62 -7.15
N ASN A 6 7.43 28.58 -6.25
CA ASN A 6 8.35 28.47 -5.10
C ASN A 6 8.08 27.21 -4.25
N THR A 7 6.83 26.75 -4.22
CA THR A 7 6.44 25.51 -3.53
C THR A 7 7.00 24.29 -4.25
N THR A 8 6.82 24.19 -5.55
CA THR A 8 7.34 23.10 -6.39
C THR A 8 8.85 22.98 -6.29
N GLN A 9 9.58 24.10 -6.42
CA GLN A 9 11.03 24.09 -6.28
C GLN A 9 11.47 23.57 -4.91
N TRP A 10 10.82 24.04 -3.84
CA TRP A 10 11.14 23.61 -2.47
C TRP A 10 10.82 22.13 -2.23
N VAL A 11 9.71 21.63 -2.77
CA VAL A 11 9.39 20.20 -2.71
C VAL A 11 10.45 19.39 -3.46
N THR A 12 10.87 19.82 -4.66
CA THR A 12 11.94 19.17 -5.43
C THR A 12 13.27 19.16 -4.68
N GLU A 13 13.62 20.25 -4.01
CA GLU A 13 14.82 20.33 -3.15
C GLU A 13 14.71 19.39 -1.95
N LYS A 14 13.55 19.29 -1.31
CA LYS A 14 13.31 18.33 -0.22
C LYS A 14 13.41 16.88 -0.70
N PHE A 15 12.87 16.58 -1.88
CA PHE A 15 12.98 15.27 -2.50
C PHE A 15 14.43 14.87 -2.70
N SER A 16 15.22 15.71 -3.35
CA SER A 16 16.62 15.41 -3.68
C SER A 16 17.55 15.41 -2.46
N SER A 17 17.39 16.36 -1.53
CA SER A 17 18.33 16.56 -0.42
C SER A 17 18.07 15.65 0.78
N SER A 18 16.85 15.16 0.97
CA SER A 18 16.45 14.48 2.21
C SER A 18 15.65 13.20 1.97
N ILE A 19 14.62 13.25 1.12
CA ILE A 19 13.70 12.11 0.95
C ILE A 19 14.35 10.96 0.19
N VAL A 20 14.85 11.21 -1.03
CA VAL A 20 15.46 10.19 -1.88
C VAL A 20 16.65 9.49 -1.18
N PRO A 21 17.58 10.20 -0.51
CA PRO A 21 18.63 9.54 0.28
C PRO A 21 18.10 8.59 1.35
N THR A 22 17.09 9.00 2.13
CA THR A 22 16.49 8.13 3.16
C THR A 22 15.70 6.98 2.53
N LEU A 23 15.02 7.20 1.40
CA LEU A 23 14.26 6.17 0.68
C LEU A 23 15.20 5.11 0.10
N VAL A 24 16.37 5.51 -0.40
CA VAL A 24 17.46 4.60 -0.81
C VAL A 24 17.89 3.72 0.36
N ASP A 25 18.08 4.28 1.56
CA ASP A 25 18.44 3.48 2.74
C ASP A 25 17.31 2.57 3.20
N TYR A 26 16.06 3.03 3.11
CA TYR A 26 14.88 2.23 3.40
C TYR A 26 14.72 1.04 2.46
N ILE A 27 14.96 1.20 1.15
CA ILE A 27 14.90 0.11 0.17
C ILE A 27 15.87 -1.03 0.53
N LYS A 28 17.04 -0.72 1.11
CA LYS A 28 18.03 -1.73 1.52
C LYS A 28 17.55 -2.62 2.66
N ILE A 29 16.50 -2.24 3.39
CA ILE A 29 15.96 -3.01 4.51
C ILE A 29 14.94 -4.04 3.96
N PRO A 30 15.18 -5.36 4.09
CA PRO A 30 14.27 -6.38 3.60
C PRO A 30 13.13 -6.65 4.61
N ASN A 31 12.38 -5.61 4.97
CA ASN A 31 11.27 -5.67 5.93
C ASN A 31 9.97 -6.19 5.28
N LYS A 32 10.01 -7.47 4.92
CA LYS A 32 8.86 -8.18 4.39
C LYS A 32 7.69 -8.17 5.39
N SER A 33 6.48 -8.04 4.85
CA SER A 33 5.24 -8.12 5.63
C SER A 33 5.06 -9.50 6.29
N PRO A 34 4.33 -9.64 7.41
CA PRO A 34 4.25 -10.89 8.17
C PRO A 34 3.83 -12.14 7.37
N MET A 35 3.00 -11.98 6.33
CA MET A 35 2.62 -13.09 5.44
C MET A 35 3.83 -13.71 4.72
N PHE A 36 4.90 -12.93 4.50
CA PHE A 36 6.11 -13.33 3.78
C PHE A 36 7.34 -13.50 4.69
N ASP A 37 7.24 -13.05 5.94
CA ASP A 37 8.21 -13.30 7.03
C ASP A 37 7.46 -13.52 8.35
N PRO A 38 7.02 -14.76 8.66
CA PRO A 38 6.33 -15.06 9.92
C PRO A 38 7.17 -14.79 11.17
N ASP A 39 8.50 -14.75 11.02
CA ASP A 39 9.47 -14.48 12.09
C ASP A 39 9.96 -13.01 12.07
N TRP A 40 9.20 -12.08 11.46
CA TRP A 40 9.58 -10.67 11.27
C TRP A 40 10.11 -9.97 12.53
N VAL A 41 9.60 -10.33 13.71
CA VAL A 41 10.07 -9.82 15.02
C VAL A 41 11.53 -10.20 15.25
N LYS A 42 11.87 -11.46 14.99
CA LYS A 42 13.23 -11.99 15.15
C LYS A 42 14.16 -11.47 14.06
N SER A 43 13.67 -11.35 12.83
CA SER A 43 14.41 -10.75 11.71
C SER A 43 14.78 -9.29 12.01
N GLY A 44 13.93 -8.57 12.74
CA GLY A 44 14.16 -7.20 13.20
C GLY A 44 14.18 -6.15 12.07
N HIS A 45 13.88 -6.55 10.83
CA HIS A 45 13.84 -5.65 9.68
C HIS A 45 12.70 -4.63 9.79
N MET A 46 11.53 -5.05 10.28
CA MET A 46 10.39 -4.17 10.49
C MET A 46 10.74 -3.04 11.46
N THR A 47 11.34 -3.36 12.60
CA THR A 47 11.81 -2.37 13.58
C THR A 47 12.82 -1.40 12.96
N LYS A 48 13.79 -1.90 12.19
CA LYS A 48 14.77 -1.04 11.50
C LYS A 48 14.11 -0.07 10.50
N ALA A 49 13.12 -0.54 9.75
CA ALA A 49 12.40 0.30 8.79
C ALA A 49 11.58 1.39 9.51
N VAL A 50 10.85 1.02 10.57
CA VAL A 50 10.08 1.95 11.39
C VAL A 50 10.98 2.99 12.05
N ASP A 51 12.11 2.57 12.63
CA ASP A 51 13.07 3.47 13.27
C ASP A 51 13.69 4.45 12.27
N LEU A 52 14.01 3.99 11.06
CA LEU A 52 14.53 4.84 9.99
C LEU A 52 13.51 5.91 9.58
N LEU A 53 12.27 5.50 9.25
CA LEU A 53 11.22 6.41 8.79
C LEU A 53 10.76 7.36 9.90
N ALA A 54 10.58 6.85 11.13
CA ALA A 54 10.26 7.67 12.29
C ALA A 54 11.40 8.63 12.65
N GLY A 55 12.66 8.19 12.50
CA GLY A 55 13.84 9.01 12.72
C GLY A 55 13.91 10.19 11.75
N TRP A 56 13.62 9.96 10.47
CA TRP A 56 13.48 11.03 9.48
C TRP A 56 12.30 11.95 9.81
N ALA A 57 11.13 11.37 10.08
CA ALA A 57 9.91 12.12 10.36
C ALA A 57 10.06 13.06 11.57
N LYS A 58 10.71 12.61 12.64
CA LYS A 58 11.03 13.43 13.83
C LYS A 58 11.79 14.72 13.49
N GLN A 59 12.65 14.69 12.48
CA GLN A 59 13.42 15.86 12.04
C GLN A 59 12.61 16.83 11.17
N GLN A 60 11.47 16.37 10.63
CA GLN A 60 10.57 17.17 9.81
C GLN A 60 9.31 17.62 10.56
N LEU A 61 9.16 17.26 11.84
CA LEU A 61 7.98 17.63 12.62
C LEU A 61 7.92 19.14 12.80
N PRO A 62 6.79 19.77 12.44
CA PRO A 62 6.64 21.20 12.67
C PRO A 62 6.18 21.44 14.12
N ASP A 63 6.26 22.68 14.60
CA ASP A 63 5.99 23.00 16.01
C ASP A 63 4.63 22.48 16.50
N GLY A 64 4.67 21.89 17.70
CA GLY A 64 3.51 21.29 18.36
C GLY A 64 3.12 19.89 17.88
N ALA A 65 3.73 19.38 16.80
CA ALA A 65 3.47 18.02 16.33
C ALA A 65 4.07 16.96 17.27
N LYS A 66 3.42 15.79 17.33
CA LYS A 66 3.85 14.65 18.16
C LYS A 66 3.92 13.40 17.29
N LEU A 67 5.01 12.66 17.40
CA LEU A 67 5.17 11.34 16.78
C LEU A 67 5.27 10.26 17.86
N GLU A 68 4.54 9.18 17.66
CA GLU A 68 4.58 7.97 18.47
C GLU A 68 4.72 6.74 17.57
N ILE A 69 5.49 5.75 18.01
CA ILE A 69 5.47 4.41 17.45
C ILE A 69 4.57 3.58 18.36
N VAL A 70 3.36 3.29 17.91
CA VAL A 70 2.37 2.54 18.68
C VAL A 70 2.57 1.05 18.36
N GLN A 71 2.78 0.23 19.39
CA GLN A 71 2.86 -1.22 19.23
C GLN A 71 1.92 -1.92 20.20
N LEU A 72 0.80 -2.40 19.66
CA LEU A 72 -0.18 -3.18 20.40
C LEU A 72 0.24 -4.67 20.45
N LYS A 73 -0.49 -5.45 21.24
CA LYS A 73 -0.29 -6.90 21.35
C LYS A 73 -1.60 -7.64 21.12
N ASP A 74 -1.50 -8.87 20.64
CA ASP A 74 -2.55 -9.87 20.65
C ASP A 74 -2.14 -11.02 21.60
N GLY A 75 -2.66 -10.97 22.83
CA GLY A 75 -2.12 -11.77 23.94
C GLY A 75 -0.63 -11.46 24.17
N ASP A 76 0.21 -12.48 24.02
CA ASP A 76 1.67 -12.35 24.19
C ASP A 76 2.41 -11.98 22.88
N LYS A 77 1.72 -11.97 21.73
CA LYS A 77 2.32 -11.69 20.43
C LYS A 77 2.28 -10.18 20.14
N PRO A 78 3.39 -9.55 19.74
CA PRO A 78 3.34 -8.16 19.26
C PRO A 78 2.62 -8.09 17.92
N ARG A 79 1.78 -7.07 17.74
CA ARG A 79 1.30 -6.65 16.42
C ARG A 79 2.40 -5.87 15.70
N THR A 80 2.31 -5.75 14.38
CA THR A 80 3.23 -4.88 13.62
C THR A 80 3.08 -3.44 14.11
N PRO A 81 4.17 -2.66 14.24
CA PRO A 81 4.10 -1.30 14.77
C PRO A 81 3.41 -0.34 13.79
N VAL A 82 2.81 0.73 14.33
CA VAL A 82 2.23 1.84 13.56
C VAL A 82 2.95 3.14 13.92
N ILE A 83 3.39 3.90 12.92
CA ILE A 83 3.84 5.28 13.13
C ILE A 83 2.61 6.19 13.14
N PHE A 84 2.37 6.84 14.26
CA PHE A 84 1.26 7.78 14.45
C PHE A 84 1.80 9.19 14.68
N ILE A 85 1.43 10.13 13.82
CA ILE A 85 1.84 11.53 13.93
C ILE A 85 0.60 12.42 14.05
N ASP A 86 0.51 13.20 15.13
CA ASP A 86 -0.53 14.19 15.35
C ASP A 86 0.06 15.59 15.15
N ILE A 87 -0.48 16.33 14.17
CA ILE A 87 0.01 17.64 13.77
C ILE A 87 -1.10 18.67 14.00
N PRO A 88 -0.91 19.66 14.90
CA PRO A 88 -1.95 20.63 15.18
C PRO A 88 -2.27 21.47 13.94
N GLY A 89 -3.53 21.84 13.78
CA GLY A 89 -3.96 22.78 12.74
C GLY A 89 -3.40 24.17 13.02
N THR A 90 -3.11 24.92 11.95
CA THR A 90 -2.77 26.35 11.99
C THR A 90 -3.96 27.24 11.59
N GLY A 91 -5.07 26.62 11.19
CA GLY A 91 -6.37 27.24 10.96
C GLY A 91 -7.38 26.21 10.47
N GLY A 92 -8.32 26.64 9.64
CA GLY A 92 -9.45 25.79 9.21
C GLY A 92 -10.60 25.79 10.23
N LYS A 93 -11.64 25.00 9.94
CA LYS A 93 -12.79 24.90 10.82
C LYS A 93 -12.41 24.07 12.05
N GLN A 94 -12.75 24.57 13.23
CA GLN A 94 -12.50 23.87 14.48
C GLN A 94 -13.18 22.49 14.46
N GLY A 95 -12.41 21.45 14.77
CA GLY A 95 -12.86 20.06 14.75
C GLY A 95 -12.56 19.30 13.45
N ASP A 96 -12.13 19.98 12.38
CA ASP A 96 -11.75 19.29 11.14
C ASP A 96 -10.38 18.59 11.31
N THR A 97 -10.34 17.30 11.01
CA THR A 97 -9.12 16.49 10.97
C THR A 97 -8.96 15.84 9.59
N VAL A 98 -7.76 15.93 9.02
CA VAL A 98 -7.36 15.23 7.79
C VAL A 98 -6.44 14.06 8.16
N MET A 99 -6.77 12.86 7.71
CA MET A 99 -5.86 11.72 7.83
C MET A 99 -5.04 11.54 6.56
N LEU A 100 -3.75 11.30 6.70
CA LEU A 100 -2.86 10.87 5.63
C LEU A 100 -2.38 9.46 5.97
N TYR A 101 -2.71 8.50 5.10
CA TYR A 101 -2.47 7.08 5.29
C TYR A 101 -1.46 6.55 4.25
N GLY A 102 -0.65 5.59 4.70
CA GLY A 102 0.22 4.74 3.87
C GLY A 102 0.77 3.57 4.68
N HIS A 103 1.70 2.79 4.11
CA HIS A 103 2.34 1.67 4.81
C HIS A 103 3.86 1.60 4.55
N LEU A 104 4.55 0.76 5.33
CA LEU A 104 6.00 0.58 5.22
C LEU A 104 6.45 -0.87 5.13
N ASP A 105 5.56 -1.84 5.32
CA ASP A 105 5.88 -3.24 5.06
C ASP A 105 5.91 -3.51 3.55
N LYS A 106 6.56 -4.60 3.14
CA LYS A 106 6.87 -4.85 1.73
C LYS A 106 6.44 -6.24 1.28
N GLN A 107 5.97 -6.34 0.05
CA GLN A 107 6.01 -7.59 -0.74
C GLN A 107 7.42 -8.23 -0.72
N PRO A 108 7.52 -9.56 -0.96
CA PRO A 108 8.79 -10.26 -1.05
C PRO A 108 9.57 -9.89 -2.32
N GLU A 109 10.69 -10.56 -2.51
CA GLU A 109 11.67 -10.32 -3.55
C GLU A 109 11.07 -10.37 -4.96
N MET A 110 10.17 -11.33 -5.22
CA MET A 110 9.70 -11.73 -6.55
C MET A 110 10.86 -12.13 -7.50
N THR A 111 10.54 -12.71 -8.66
CA THR A 111 11.51 -13.08 -9.69
C THR A 111 11.41 -12.13 -10.89
N GLY A 112 12.42 -12.12 -11.77
CA GLY A 112 12.40 -11.34 -13.02
C GLY A 112 13.03 -9.95 -12.96
N TRP A 113 13.83 -9.65 -11.93
CA TRP A 113 14.63 -8.41 -11.90
C TRP A 113 15.64 -8.39 -13.05
N ARG A 114 15.79 -7.22 -13.70
CA ARG A 114 16.81 -6.99 -14.72
C ARG A 114 18.20 -7.04 -14.09
N ASP A 115 19.20 -7.47 -14.87
CA ASP A 115 20.60 -7.46 -14.47
C ASP A 115 21.02 -6.12 -13.85
N GLY A 116 21.69 -6.17 -12.70
CA GLY A 116 22.13 -5.00 -11.94
C GLY A 116 21.07 -4.38 -11.02
N LEU A 117 19.81 -4.81 -11.11
CA LEU A 117 18.73 -4.42 -10.19
C LEU A 117 18.40 -5.57 -9.22
N GLY A 118 17.82 -5.20 -8.07
CA GLY A 118 17.33 -6.18 -7.11
C GLY A 118 16.35 -5.54 -6.12
N PRO A 119 15.57 -6.36 -5.38
CA PRO A 119 14.56 -5.86 -4.47
C PRO A 119 15.17 -4.99 -3.36
N TRP A 120 16.34 -5.39 -2.85
CA TRP A 120 17.03 -4.71 -1.75
C TRP A 120 18.24 -3.89 -2.24
N THR A 121 18.34 -3.64 -3.55
CA THR A 121 19.45 -2.94 -4.20
C THR A 121 18.91 -1.67 -4.85
N PRO A 122 18.91 -0.53 -4.16
CA PRO A 122 18.40 0.72 -4.71
C PRO A 122 19.29 1.20 -5.85
N VAL A 123 18.70 1.49 -7.01
CA VAL A 123 19.40 2.02 -8.18
C VAL A 123 18.62 3.20 -8.75
N ILE A 124 19.30 4.33 -8.94
CA ILE A 124 18.73 5.48 -9.64
C ILE A 124 19.16 5.40 -11.10
N GLU A 125 18.20 5.30 -12.01
CA GLU A 125 18.42 5.41 -13.45
C GLU A 125 17.51 6.50 -14.03
N GLY A 126 18.11 7.57 -14.56
CA GLY A 126 17.36 8.73 -15.01
C GLY A 126 16.59 9.37 -13.87
N ASP A 127 15.26 9.45 -14.01
CA ASP A 127 14.31 10.00 -13.05
C ASP A 127 13.66 8.94 -12.16
N LYS A 128 14.08 7.67 -12.26
CA LYS A 128 13.48 6.55 -11.53
C LYS A 128 14.41 6.01 -10.46
N LEU A 129 13.86 5.75 -9.28
CA LEU A 129 14.48 4.98 -8.20
C LEU A 129 13.90 3.56 -8.20
N PHE A 130 14.72 2.59 -8.59
CA PHE A 130 14.38 1.17 -8.58
C PHE A 130 14.70 0.54 -7.22
N GLY A 131 13.81 -0.33 -6.75
CA GLY A 131 13.95 -1.10 -5.52
C GLY A 131 12.60 -1.38 -4.85
N ARG A 132 12.48 -2.51 -4.14
CA ARG A 132 11.24 -2.92 -3.46
C ARG A 132 10.94 -1.96 -2.31
N GLY A 133 9.68 -1.54 -2.22
CA GLY A 133 9.22 -0.67 -1.15
C GLY A 133 9.27 0.82 -1.50
N GLY A 134 10.03 1.23 -2.52
CA GLY A 134 10.23 2.65 -2.80
C GLY A 134 8.93 3.38 -3.17
N ALA A 135 8.24 2.85 -4.19
CA ALA A 135 6.98 3.40 -4.69
C ALA A 135 5.73 2.83 -4.01
N ASP A 136 5.86 1.70 -3.31
CA ASP A 136 4.78 0.91 -2.73
C ASP A 136 5.29 0.36 -1.39
N ASP A 137 5.12 1.07 -0.27
CA ASP A 137 4.58 2.45 -0.15
C ASP A 137 5.48 3.36 0.71
N GLY A 138 6.79 3.10 0.68
CA GLY A 138 7.76 3.81 1.52
C GLY A 138 7.77 5.32 1.34
N TYR A 139 7.29 5.84 0.20
CA TYR A 139 7.25 7.27 -0.09
C TYR A 139 6.12 8.03 0.67
N ALA A 140 5.06 7.35 1.12
CA ALA A 140 3.86 8.00 1.65
C ALA A 140 4.13 8.89 2.87
N ILE A 141 4.94 8.44 3.82
CA ILE A 141 5.29 9.24 5.01
C ILE A 141 6.01 10.54 4.62
N PHE A 142 6.91 10.46 3.64
CA PHE A 142 7.71 11.59 3.18
C PHE A 142 6.84 12.61 2.45
N ALA A 143 6.02 12.15 1.51
CA ALA A 143 5.09 12.97 0.76
C ALA A 143 4.06 13.65 1.68
N SER A 144 3.51 12.91 2.64
CA SER A 144 2.54 13.41 3.62
C SER A 144 3.10 14.56 4.45
N LEU A 145 4.26 14.37 5.09
CA LEU A 145 4.86 15.41 5.92
C LEU A 145 5.35 16.61 5.09
N THR A 146 5.87 16.36 3.89
CA THR A 146 6.35 17.42 3.00
C THR A 146 5.20 18.31 2.52
N ALA A 147 4.04 17.74 2.18
CA ALA A 147 2.86 18.51 1.79
C ALA A 147 2.38 19.43 2.92
N ILE A 148 2.33 18.93 4.17
CA ILE A 148 1.93 19.74 5.33
C ILE A 148 2.96 20.85 5.61
N ASN A 149 4.25 20.53 5.52
CA ASN A 149 5.32 21.49 5.74
C ASN A 149 5.40 22.56 4.64
N ALA A 150 5.00 22.24 3.41
CA ALA A 150 4.85 23.23 2.34
C ALA A 150 3.82 24.30 2.71
N LEU A 151 2.64 23.88 3.19
CA LEU A 151 1.58 24.81 3.64
C LEU A 151 2.10 25.69 4.79
N ARG A 152 2.76 25.11 5.79
CA ARG A 152 3.31 25.86 6.92
C ARG A 152 4.40 26.84 6.51
N LYS A 153 5.32 26.44 5.61
CA LYS A 153 6.37 27.32 5.07
C LYS A 153 5.77 28.57 4.43
N ASP A 154 4.70 28.39 3.66
CA ASP A 154 4.03 29.48 2.94
C ASP A 154 2.96 30.18 3.80
N ASN A 155 2.88 29.88 5.10
CA ASN A 155 1.90 30.40 6.06
C ASN A 155 0.44 30.20 5.62
N ILE A 156 0.17 29.12 4.89
CA ILE A 156 -1.17 28.73 4.48
C ILE A 156 -1.83 27.94 5.62
N PRO A 157 -2.98 28.40 6.16
CA PRO A 157 -3.66 27.69 7.23
C PRO A 157 -4.12 26.31 6.78
N HIS A 158 -3.93 25.32 7.65
CA HIS A 158 -4.41 23.95 7.42
C HIS A 158 -5.11 23.40 8.68
N ALA A 159 -6.04 22.48 8.46
CA ALA A 159 -6.72 21.74 9.51
C ALA A 159 -5.74 20.84 10.29
N ARG A 160 -6.18 20.25 11.40
CA ARG A 160 -5.38 19.25 12.10
C ARG A 160 -5.10 18.07 11.17
N CYS A 161 -3.87 17.55 11.19
CA CYS A 161 -3.49 16.40 10.38
C CYS A 161 -3.07 15.24 11.28
N VAL A 162 -3.53 14.04 10.93
CA VAL A 162 -3.06 12.78 11.51
C VAL A 162 -2.37 11.99 10.40
N VAL A 163 -1.10 11.65 10.56
CA VAL A 163 -0.41 10.73 9.66
C VAL A 163 -0.36 9.36 10.32
N LEU A 164 -0.83 8.33 9.62
CA LEU A 164 -0.84 6.94 10.08
C LEU A 164 -0.12 6.08 9.04
N ILE A 165 1.02 5.51 9.43
CA ILE A 165 1.79 4.60 8.59
C ILE A 165 1.79 3.23 9.25
N GLU A 166 1.11 2.27 8.64
CA GLU A 166 1.02 0.91 9.15
C GLU A 166 2.13 -0.01 8.59
N ALA A 167 2.14 -1.27 9.01
CA ALA A 167 3.17 -2.23 8.67
C ALA A 167 2.62 -3.66 8.47
N CYS A 168 1.34 -3.77 8.07
CA CYS A 168 0.63 -5.01 7.84
C CYS A 168 -0.19 -5.00 6.54
N GLU A 169 -0.08 -3.95 5.71
CA GLU A 169 -0.95 -3.74 4.54
C GLU A 169 -0.83 -4.91 3.55
N GLU A 170 0.41 -5.30 3.26
CA GLU A 170 0.74 -6.32 2.26
C GLU A 170 0.38 -7.74 2.74
N SER A 171 -0.06 -7.86 4.00
CA SER A 171 -0.64 -9.06 4.62
C SER A 171 -2.15 -8.94 4.85
N GLY A 172 -2.81 -7.94 4.25
CA GLY A 172 -4.25 -7.70 4.35
C GLY A 172 -4.67 -6.85 5.55
N SER A 173 -3.77 -6.04 6.12
CA SER A 173 -4.04 -5.10 7.22
C SER A 173 -4.75 -5.73 8.43
N TYR A 174 -4.49 -7.01 8.75
CA TYR A 174 -5.23 -7.69 9.82
C TYR A 174 -4.98 -7.10 11.21
N ASP A 175 -3.86 -6.38 11.41
CA ASP A 175 -3.52 -5.67 12.65
C ASP A 175 -4.18 -4.28 12.73
N LEU A 176 -4.50 -3.65 11.59
CA LEU A 176 -4.96 -2.26 11.53
C LEU A 176 -6.27 -2.00 12.30
N PRO A 177 -7.31 -2.86 12.26
CA PRO A 177 -8.55 -2.64 13.00
C PRO A 177 -8.32 -2.39 14.51
N ALA A 178 -7.42 -3.15 15.13
CA ALA A 178 -7.10 -2.99 16.55
C ALA A 178 -6.44 -1.62 16.84
N TYR A 179 -5.62 -1.11 15.91
CA TYR A 179 -5.04 0.22 16.02
C TYR A 179 -6.06 1.33 15.82
N ILE A 180 -6.98 1.18 14.85
CA ILE A 180 -8.05 2.15 14.64
C ILE A 180 -8.94 2.23 15.88
N ASP A 181 -9.34 1.10 16.47
CA ASP A 181 -10.13 1.09 17.70
C ASP A 181 -9.39 1.76 18.87
N HIS A 182 -8.09 1.45 19.02
CA HIS A 182 -7.27 2.03 20.08
C HIS A 182 -7.04 3.54 19.92
N LEU A 183 -6.85 4.00 18.68
CA LEU A 183 -6.51 5.38 18.35
C LEU A 183 -7.74 6.24 18.04
N ALA A 184 -8.93 5.67 17.84
CA ALA A 184 -10.15 6.39 17.49
C ALA A 184 -10.43 7.59 18.41
N PRO A 185 -10.30 7.50 19.76
CA PRO A 185 -10.50 8.66 20.64
C PRO A 185 -9.48 9.79 20.41
N ARG A 186 -8.29 9.47 19.90
CA ARG A 186 -7.22 10.42 19.57
C ARG A 186 -7.37 10.95 18.15
N ILE A 187 -7.80 10.11 17.20
CA ILE A 187 -8.02 10.49 15.80
C ILE A 187 -9.18 11.47 15.74
N GLY A 188 -10.30 11.17 16.40
CA GLY A 188 -11.52 11.95 16.33
C GLY A 188 -12.22 11.84 14.98
N ASP A 189 -13.09 12.80 14.68
CA ASP A 189 -13.82 12.81 13.41
C ASP A 189 -12.93 13.27 12.26
N LEU A 190 -12.95 12.50 11.16
CA LEU A 190 -12.19 12.80 9.95
C LEU A 190 -13.08 13.47 8.92
N SER A 191 -12.62 14.61 8.40
CA SER A 191 -13.27 15.34 7.31
C SER A 191 -12.74 14.90 5.93
N LEU A 192 -11.52 14.38 5.89
CA LEU A 192 -10.85 13.91 4.67
C LEU A 192 -9.84 12.81 5.02
N VAL A 193 -9.73 11.80 4.16
CA VAL A 193 -8.66 10.81 4.17
C VAL A 193 -7.91 10.92 2.85
N VAL A 194 -6.60 11.09 2.92
CA VAL A 194 -5.68 11.06 1.79
C VAL A 194 -4.89 9.77 1.91
N CYS A 195 -5.01 8.90 0.93
CA CYS A 195 -4.24 7.66 0.83
C CYS A 195 -3.24 7.81 -0.32
N LEU A 196 -1.96 7.61 -0.04
CA LEU A 196 -0.90 7.68 -1.04
C LEU A 196 -0.46 6.28 -1.48
N ASP A 197 -1.40 5.37 -1.67
CA ASP A 197 -1.11 3.98 -1.96
C ASP A 197 -2.05 3.47 -3.08
N SER A 198 -1.88 4.05 -4.27
CA SER A 198 -2.73 3.72 -5.41
C SER A 198 -2.01 3.91 -6.74
N GLY A 199 -2.62 3.38 -7.80
CA GLY A 199 -2.04 3.43 -9.14
C GLY A 199 -2.27 4.77 -9.84
N CYS A 200 -1.36 5.08 -10.77
CA CYS A 200 -1.57 6.03 -11.85
C CYS A 200 -1.46 5.29 -13.19
N ALA A 201 -2.26 5.68 -14.18
CA ALA A 201 -2.19 5.04 -15.50
C ALA A 201 -1.09 5.65 -16.38
N ASN A 202 -0.69 6.90 -16.11
CA ASN A 202 0.45 7.58 -16.73
C ASN A 202 1.05 8.61 -15.75
N TYR A 203 2.17 9.22 -16.13
CA TYR A 203 2.93 10.15 -15.30
C TYR A 203 2.71 11.64 -15.64
N ASP A 204 1.78 11.95 -16.55
CA ASP A 204 1.60 13.31 -17.09
C ASP A 204 0.50 14.12 -16.37
N GLN A 205 -0.27 13.49 -15.49
CA GLN A 205 -1.41 14.10 -14.81
C GLN A 205 -1.71 13.45 -13.46
N LEU A 206 -2.49 14.14 -12.62
CA LEU A 206 -2.99 13.59 -11.37
C LEU A 206 -4.09 12.55 -11.63
N TRP A 207 -3.95 11.38 -11.03
CA TRP A 207 -4.95 10.33 -11.02
C TRP A 207 -5.68 10.28 -9.67
N SER A 208 -7.00 10.18 -9.71
CA SER A 208 -7.84 10.01 -8.52
C SER A 208 -8.55 8.67 -8.60
N THR A 209 -8.15 7.74 -7.72
CA THR A 209 -8.82 6.45 -7.59
C THR A 209 -10.22 6.64 -7.03
N THR A 210 -11.25 6.22 -7.78
CA THR A 210 -12.66 6.42 -7.40
C THR A 210 -13.32 5.20 -6.77
N SER A 211 -12.64 4.06 -6.80
CA SER A 211 -13.08 2.77 -6.25
C SER A 211 -11.93 1.78 -6.24
N LEU A 212 -11.90 0.90 -5.24
CA LEU A 212 -11.05 -0.28 -5.17
C LEU A 212 -11.93 -1.53 -5.22
N ARG A 213 -11.40 -2.64 -5.75
CA ARG A 213 -12.08 -3.94 -5.69
C ARG A 213 -11.80 -4.60 -4.34
N GLY A 214 -12.75 -5.40 -3.85
CA GLY A 214 -12.48 -6.36 -2.80
C GLY A 214 -11.73 -7.58 -3.34
N LEU A 215 -11.16 -8.38 -2.44
CA LEU A 215 -10.45 -9.61 -2.75
C LEU A 215 -10.90 -10.73 -1.81
N VAL A 216 -11.10 -11.92 -2.36
CA VAL A 216 -11.30 -13.16 -1.59
C VAL A 216 -10.32 -14.18 -2.14
N ILE A 217 -9.49 -14.73 -1.25
CA ILE A 217 -8.50 -15.76 -1.58
C ILE A 217 -8.93 -17.07 -0.89
N GLY A 218 -8.81 -18.19 -1.59
CA GLY A 218 -9.09 -19.51 -1.05
C GLY A 218 -8.33 -20.61 -1.77
N ASN A 219 -8.21 -21.76 -1.10
CA ASN A 219 -7.59 -22.97 -1.66
C ASN A 219 -8.67 -23.94 -2.12
N LEU A 220 -8.62 -24.39 -3.37
CA LEU A 220 -9.44 -25.48 -3.89
C LEU A 220 -8.64 -26.78 -3.85
N GLU A 221 -9.02 -27.70 -2.97
CA GLU A 221 -8.46 -29.05 -2.93
C GLU A 221 -9.45 -30.04 -3.57
N VAL A 222 -8.94 -30.90 -4.46
CA VAL A 222 -9.72 -31.95 -5.12
C VAL A 222 -8.97 -33.28 -4.98
N SER A 223 -9.50 -34.13 -4.11
CA SER A 223 -8.91 -35.44 -3.78
C SER A 223 -9.94 -36.54 -4.05
N LEU A 224 -9.57 -37.55 -4.85
CA LEU A 224 -10.43 -38.70 -5.17
C LEU A 224 -9.94 -40.01 -4.54
N LEU A 225 -8.63 -40.10 -4.29
CA LEU A 225 -7.96 -41.26 -3.72
C LEU A 225 -7.14 -40.81 -2.52
N THR A 226 -6.81 -41.76 -1.65
CA THR A 226 -5.93 -41.53 -0.50
C THR A 226 -4.45 -41.69 -0.84
N GLU A 227 -4.11 -42.23 -2.02
CA GLU A 227 -2.75 -42.45 -2.49
C GLU A 227 -2.67 -42.38 -4.03
N GLY A 228 -1.45 -42.25 -4.54
CA GLY A 228 -1.19 -42.26 -5.98
C GLY A 228 -1.31 -43.67 -6.57
N VAL A 229 -2.05 -43.81 -7.68
CA VAL A 229 -2.23 -45.07 -8.41
C VAL A 229 -1.56 -44.97 -9.78
N HIS A 230 -0.96 -46.07 -10.24
CA HIS A 230 -0.34 -46.13 -11.56
C HIS A 230 -1.37 -45.81 -12.65
N SER A 231 -1.06 -44.89 -13.57
CA SER A 231 -2.05 -44.37 -14.52
C SER A 231 -2.57 -45.45 -15.47
N GLY A 232 -1.79 -46.49 -15.78
CA GLY A 232 -2.26 -47.64 -16.56
C GLY A 232 -3.42 -48.41 -15.91
N ASP A 233 -3.49 -48.43 -14.58
CA ASP A 233 -4.54 -49.14 -13.83
C ASP A 233 -5.74 -48.24 -13.53
N GLY A 234 -5.50 -46.95 -13.29
CA GLY A 234 -6.52 -45.98 -12.91
C GLY A 234 -7.24 -45.31 -14.09
N THR A 235 -6.56 -45.11 -15.23
CA THR A 235 -7.09 -44.29 -16.33
C THR A 235 -8.29 -44.97 -17.01
N GLY A 236 -9.39 -44.23 -17.13
CA GLY A 236 -10.64 -44.72 -17.72
C GLY A 236 -11.65 -45.29 -16.72
N VAL A 237 -11.22 -45.54 -15.48
CA VAL A 237 -12.10 -45.97 -14.37
C VAL A 237 -12.20 -44.87 -13.32
N ILE A 238 -11.05 -44.37 -12.85
CA ILE A 238 -10.97 -43.32 -11.84
C ILE A 238 -10.88 -41.96 -12.53
N ALA A 239 -11.66 -40.99 -12.06
CA ALA A 239 -11.57 -39.63 -12.60
C ALA A 239 -10.26 -38.96 -12.17
N ALA A 240 -9.58 -38.31 -13.13
CA ALA A 240 -8.45 -37.44 -12.83
C ALA A 240 -8.91 -36.23 -11.99
N SER A 241 -8.22 -35.91 -10.90
CA SER A 241 -8.56 -34.79 -10.01
C SER A 241 -8.50 -33.45 -10.74
N GLU A 242 -7.59 -33.29 -11.69
CA GLU A 242 -7.44 -32.10 -12.52
C GLU A 242 -8.67 -31.89 -13.41
N ARG A 243 -9.26 -32.98 -13.92
CA ARG A 243 -10.51 -32.91 -14.69
C ARG A 243 -11.68 -32.44 -13.82
N VAL A 244 -11.77 -32.96 -12.60
CA VAL A 244 -12.81 -32.53 -11.63
C VAL A 244 -12.59 -31.08 -11.22
N ALA A 245 -11.36 -30.67 -10.91
CA ALA A 245 -11.01 -29.30 -10.57
C ALA A 245 -11.41 -28.32 -11.67
N ARG A 246 -11.09 -28.62 -12.93
CA ARG A 246 -11.50 -27.79 -14.08
C ARG A 246 -13.02 -27.65 -14.18
N ILE A 247 -13.77 -28.73 -13.95
CA ILE A 247 -15.25 -28.70 -13.98
C ILE A 247 -15.79 -27.84 -12.84
N LEU A 248 -15.19 -27.90 -11.65
CA LEU A 248 -15.60 -27.07 -10.51
C LEU A 248 -15.31 -25.59 -10.76
N LEU A 249 -14.13 -25.26 -11.28
CA LEU A 249 -13.77 -23.89 -11.64
C LEU A 249 -14.69 -23.32 -12.73
N ASP A 250 -15.05 -24.14 -13.73
CA ASP A 250 -15.97 -23.71 -14.80
C ASP A 250 -17.39 -23.37 -14.28
N ARG A 251 -17.77 -23.79 -13.07
CA ARG A 251 -19.04 -23.36 -12.44
C ARG A 251 -18.99 -21.92 -11.96
N ILE A 252 -17.80 -21.39 -11.69
CA ILE A 252 -17.58 -20.07 -11.12
C ILE A 252 -17.19 -19.08 -12.22
N ASP A 253 -16.27 -19.47 -13.09
CA ASP A 253 -15.71 -18.64 -14.15
C ASP A 253 -15.81 -19.36 -15.50
N ASP A 254 -16.31 -18.68 -16.52
CA ASP A 254 -16.44 -19.27 -17.84
C ASP A 254 -15.08 -19.44 -18.52
N ALA A 255 -14.65 -20.69 -18.73
CA ALA A 255 -13.31 -20.97 -19.24
C ALA A 255 -13.04 -20.47 -20.67
N LEU A 256 -14.06 -20.04 -21.42
CA LEU A 256 -13.91 -19.49 -22.77
C LEU A 256 -13.89 -17.96 -22.79
N THR A 257 -14.57 -17.31 -21.85
CA THR A 257 -14.79 -15.85 -21.87
C THR A 257 -14.22 -15.11 -20.67
N GLY A 258 -13.92 -15.80 -19.56
CA GLY A 258 -13.54 -15.20 -18.28
C GLY A 258 -14.68 -14.46 -17.57
N VAL A 259 -15.92 -14.71 -17.98
CA VAL A 259 -17.10 -14.13 -17.31
C VAL A 259 -17.42 -14.94 -16.07
N VAL A 260 -17.39 -14.28 -14.92
CA VAL A 260 -17.82 -14.85 -13.64
C VAL A 260 -19.33 -15.17 -13.70
N LYS A 261 -19.68 -16.44 -13.50
CA LYS A 261 -21.05 -16.99 -13.59
C LYS A 261 -21.89 -16.76 -12.32
N LEU A 262 -21.27 -16.35 -11.22
CA LEU A 262 -21.93 -16.15 -9.93
C LEU A 262 -22.50 -14.72 -9.81
N PRO A 263 -23.83 -14.51 -9.84
CA PRO A 263 -24.41 -13.17 -9.74
C PRO A 263 -24.13 -12.48 -8.40
N GLN A 264 -23.82 -13.24 -7.35
CA GLN A 264 -23.45 -12.73 -6.03
C GLN A 264 -22.08 -12.01 -6.04
N LEU A 265 -21.25 -12.27 -7.06
CA LEU A 265 -19.96 -11.60 -7.26
C LEU A 265 -20.06 -10.41 -8.23
N ALA A 266 -21.28 -10.08 -8.68
CA ALA A 266 -21.55 -8.93 -9.52
C ALA A 266 -22.27 -7.83 -8.74
N THR A 267 -22.09 -6.58 -9.17
CA THR A 267 -22.82 -5.44 -8.64
C THR A 267 -23.21 -4.49 -9.76
N GLN A 268 -24.22 -3.66 -9.52
CA GLN A 268 -24.58 -2.61 -10.46
C GLN A 268 -23.48 -1.55 -10.48
N ILE A 269 -22.86 -1.35 -11.65
CA ILE A 269 -21.86 -0.28 -11.83
C ILE A 269 -22.60 1.06 -11.89
N PRO A 270 -22.28 2.03 -11.01
CA PRO A 270 -22.88 3.35 -11.08
C PRO A 270 -22.60 4.01 -12.43
N LYS A 271 -23.61 4.65 -13.04
CA LYS A 271 -23.48 5.28 -14.36
C LYS A 271 -22.29 6.23 -14.47
N GLN A 272 -22.00 6.96 -13.39
CA GLN A 272 -20.85 7.87 -13.34
C GLN A 272 -19.51 7.14 -13.50
N ARG A 273 -19.37 5.93 -12.94
CA ARG A 273 -18.14 5.12 -13.09
C ARG A 273 -17.97 4.62 -14.52
N VAL A 274 -19.06 4.30 -15.22
CA VAL A 274 -19.01 3.94 -16.65
C VAL A 274 -18.51 5.12 -17.49
N MET A 275 -19.08 6.32 -17.30
CA MET A 275 -18.63 7.53 -18.01
C MET A 275 -17.16 7.87 -17.69
N GLN A 276 -16.74 7.69 -16.43
CA GLN A 276 -15.35 7.89 -16.04
C GLN A 276 -14.42 6.86 -16.70
N ALA A 277 -14.82 5.60 -16.81
CA ALA A 277 -14.05 4.58 -17.50
C ALA A 277 -13.89 4.88 -19.01
N GLU A 278 -14.95 5.32 -19.68
CA GLU A 278 -14.89 5.78 -21.08
C GLU A 278 -13.94 6.97 -21.23
N ARG A 279 -13.97 7.93 -20.29
CA ARG A 279 -13.06 9.06 -20.30
C ARG A 279 -11.61 8.65 -20.04
N THR A 280 -11.39 7.73 -19.10
CA THR A 280 -10.06 7.17 -18.83
C THR A 280 -9.50 6.49 -20.06
N ALA A 281 -10.29 5.66 -20.75
CA ALA A 281 -9.89 5.00 -22.00
C ALA A 281 -9.44 6.00 -23.08
N GLN A 282 -10.17 7.12 -23.24
CA GLN A 282 -9.77 8.19 -24.17
C GLN A 282 -8.44 8.87 -23.80
N VAL A 283 -8.07 8.90 -22.51
CA VAL A 283 -6.85 9.55 -22.03
C VAL A 283 -5.65 8.62 -22.11
N ILE A 284 -5.81 7.34 -21.78
CA ILE A 284 -4.73 6.35 -21.86
C ILE A 284 -4.48 5.87 -23.30
N GLY A 285 -5.49 5.93 -24.17
CA GLY A 285 -5.36 5.51 -25.57
C GLY A 285 -5.30 4.00 -25.73
N ASP A 286 -4.47 3.54 -26.68
CA ASP A 286 -4.29 2.12 -27.03
C ASP A 286 -3.16 1.43 -26.22
N GLU A 287 -2.57 2.11 -25.23
CA GLU A 287 -1.59 1.52 -24.30
C GLU A 287 -2.20 0.55 -23.28
#